data_AF-A0A0R2V5A0-F1
#
_entry.id   AF-A0A0R2V5A0-F1
#
_cell.length_a   1.000
_cell.length_b   1.000
_cell.length_c   1.000
_cell.angle_alpha   90.00
_cell.angle_beta   90.00
_cell.angle_gamma   90.00
#
_symmetry.space_group_name_H-M   'P 1'
#
loop_
_entity.id
_entity.type
_entity.pdbx_description
1 polymer ?
#
loop_
_entity_poly.entity_id
_entity_poly.type
_entity_poly.pdbx_seq_one_letter_code
_entity_poly.pdbx_strand_id
1 'polypeptide(L)'
;MQELTRQIMEKTGISEEQARISIETTAAYLKQKMPESFGGQIDHMLAGGTLSEGMKKSLHTAAMDARDRMEDLMSDLGQKTNEAMDKVRDSLEDLFHRKKKD
;
A
#
# COMPACT_ATOMS: atom_id res chain seq x y z
N MET A 1 9.74 16.97 6.99
CA MET A 1 11.04 17.55 6.57
C MET A 1 12.24 17.22 7.47
N GLN A 2 12.27 17.60 8.77
CA GLN A 2 13.49 17.49 9.60
C GLN A 2 14.13 16.09 9.65
N GLU A 3 13.32 15.04 9.82
CA GLU A 3 13.81 13.66 9.86
C GLU A 3 14.47 13.24 8.54
N LEU A 4 13.83 13.54 7.41
CA LEU A 4 14.35 13.24 6.08
C LEU A 4 15.64 14.01 5.79
N THR A 5 15.69 15.30 6.17
CA THR A 5 16.88 16.14 6.06
C THR A 5 18.05 15.54 6.84
N ARG A 6 17.81 15.13 8.10
CA ARG A 6 18.82 14.49 8.94
C ARG A 6 19.34 13.18 8.31
N GLN A 7 18.46 12.31 7.83
CA GLN A 7 18.87 11.05 7.19
C GLN A 7 19.74 11.28 5.95
N ILE A 8 19.41 12.28 5.13
CA ILE A 8 20.22 12.62 3.96
C ILE A 8 21.59 13.15 4.40
N MET A 9 21.64 14.07 5.37
CA MET A 9 22.91 14.57 5.90
C MET A 9 23.80 13.45 6.45
N GLU A 10 23.25 12.54 7.25
CA GLU A 10 23.98 11.40 7.82
C GLU A 10 24.52 10.46 6.74
N LYS A 11 23.76 10.22 5.66
CA LYS A 11 24.14 9.27 4.61
C LYS A 11 25.04 9.85 3.52
N THR A 12 25.04 11.17 3.33
CA THR A 12 25.73 11.83 2.21
C THR A 12 26.83 12.80 2.66
N GLY A 13 26.82 13.23 3.92
CA GLY A 13 27.77 14.20 4.46
C GLY A 13 27.53 15.64 3.98
N ILE A 14 26.40 15.94 3.34
CA ILE A 14 26.07 17.28 2.86
C ILE A 14 25.50 18.17 3.98
N SER A 15 25.50 19.50 3.76
CA SER A 15 24.92 20.45 4.72
C SER A 15 23.40 20.35 4.78
N GLU A 16 22.80 20.86 5.87
CA GLU A 16 21.33 20.89 6.02
C GLU A 16 20.67 21.62 4.84
N GLU A 17 21.26 22.74 4.41
CA GLU A 17 20.76 23.53 3.29
C GLU A 17 20.78 22.72 1.99
N GLN A 18 21.89 22.02 1.71
CA GLN A 18 22.00 21.16 0.54
C GLN A 18 21.00 19.99 0.59
N ALA A 19 20.77 19.41 1.77
CA ALA A 19 19.79 18.36 1.96
C ALA A 19 18.36 18.86 1.73
N ARG A 20 18.00 20.05 2.22
CA ARG A 20 16.69 20.68 1.95
C ARG A 20 16.47 20.91 0.46
N ILE A 21 17.44 21.54 -0.21
CA ILE A 21 17.37 21.79 -1.67
C ILE A 21 17.22 20.48 -2.44
N SER A 22 17.90 19.41 -2.02
CA SER A 22 17.81 18.09 -2.66
C SER A 22 16.41 17.48 -2.53
N ILE A 23 15.80 17.58 -1.35
CA ILE A 23 14.43 17.11 -1.10
C ILE A 23 13.43 17.89 -1.96
N GLU A 24 13.53 19.22 -1.96
CA GLU A 24 12.63 20.10 -2.72
C GLU A 24 12.76 19.87 -4.23
N THR A 25 13.97 19.71 -4.75
CA THR A 25 14.22 19.44 -6.17
C THR A 25 13.61 18.10 -6.59
N THR A 26 13.79 17.07 -5.76
CA THR A 26 13.22 15.73 -6.02
C THR A 26 11.70 15.76 -5.95
N ALA A 27 11.15 16.47 -4.97
CA ALA A 27 9.71 16.68 -4.83
C ALA A 27 9.11 17.39 -6.04
N ALA A 28 9.74 18.48 -6.50
CA ALA A 28 9.31 19.22 -7.67
C ALA A 28 9.33 18.34 -8.93
N TYR A 29 10.38 17.54 -9.11
CA TYR A 29 10.48 16.58 -10.20
C TYR A 29 9.34 15.54 -10.16
N LEU A 30 9.06 14.95 -8.99
CA LEU A 30 7.98 13.98 -8.83
C LEU A 30 6.60 14.60 -9.13
N LYS A 31 6.35 15.83 -8.68
CA LYS A 31 5.10 16.54 -8.99
C LYS A 31 4.91 16.78 -10.49
N GLN A 32 5.99 17.08 -11.23
CA GLN A 32 5.92 17.27 -12.68
C GLN A 32 5.67 15.97 -13.46
N LYS A 33 6.07 14.82 -12.90
CA LYS A 33 5.90 13.50 -13.54
C LYS A 33 4.63 12.78 -13.14
N MET A 34 4.00 13.18 -12.04
CA MET A 34 2.77 12.58 -11.54
C MET A 34 1.54 13.33 -12.05
N PRO A 35 0.40 12.65 -12.21
CA PRO A 35 -0.88 13.31 -12.47
C PRO A 35 -1.19 14.34 -11.36
N GLU A 36 -1.83 15.46 -11.72
CA GLU A 36 -2.11 16.57 -10.78
C GLU A 36 -2.85 16.12 -9.51
N SER A 37 -3.63 15.04 -9.59
CA SER A 37 -4.31 14.40 -8.45
C SER A 37 -3.39 13.98 -7.30
N PHE A 38 -2.08 13.85 -7.55
CA PHE A 38 -1.09 13.47 -6.53
C PHE A 38 -0.24 14.63 -6.02
N GLY A 39 -0.25 15.78 -6.68
CA GLY A 39 0.60 16.93 -6.29
C GLY A 39 0.38 17.38 -4.85
N GLY A 40 -0.89 17.50 -4.46
CA GLY A 40 -1.27 17.85 -3.08
C GLY A 40 -0.92 16.77 -2.04
N GLN A 41 -0.86 15.49 -2.42
CA GLN A 41 -0.47 14.42 -1.51
C GLN A 41 1.04 14.41 -1.24
N ILE A 42 1.84 14.70 -2.27
CA ILE A 42 3.30 14.83 -2.16
C ILE A 42 3.64 16.01 -1.24
N ASP A 43 2.98 17.15 -1.43
CA ASP A 43 3.12 18.31 -0.55
C ASP A 43 2.78 17.99 0.91
N HIS A 44 1.67 17.28 1.11
CA HIS A 44 1.24 16.90 2.45
C HIS A 44 2.24 15.96 3.14
N MET A 45 2.79 14.98 2.41
CA MET A 45 3.82 14.09 2.94
C MET A 45 5.12 14.84 3.29
N LEU A 46 5.58 15.75 2.43
CA LEU A 46 6.80 16.52 2.67
C LEU A 46 6.69 17.42 3.88
N ALA A 47 5.53 18.07 4.04
CA ALA A 47 5.18 18.87 5.22
C ALA A 47 5.14 18.06 6.53
N GLY A 48 5.33 16.73 6.48
CA GLY A 48 5.30 15.84 7.64
C GLY A 48 3.91 15.29 7.94
N GLY A 49 2.94 15.49 7.05
CA GLY A 49 1.65 14.81 7.09
C GLY A 49 1.80 13.32 6.81
N THR A 50 1.01 12.51 7.50
CA THR A 50 0.85 11.10 7.11
C THR A 50 0.09 11.01 5.79
N LEU A 51 0.23 9.89 5.06
CA LEU A 51 -0.61 9.58 3.90
C LEU A 51 -2.05 9.97 4.21
N SER A 52 -2.54 10.98 3.48
CA SER A 52 -3.73 11.77 3.83
C SER A 52 -4.89 10.89 4.26
N GLU A 53 -5.71 11.39 5.19
CA GLU A 53 -7.04 10.84 5.49
C GLU A 53 -7.84 10.50 4.22
N GLY A 54 -7.60 11.19 3.09
CA GLY A 54 -8.20 10.83 1.79
C GLY A 54 -7.73 9.47 1.23
N MET A 55 -6.44 9.14 1.34
CA MET A 55 -5.90 7.83 0.94
C MET A 55 -6.26 6.75 1.97
N LYS A 56 -6.22 7.06 3.27
CA LYS A 56 -6.71 6.13 4.30
C LYS A 56 -8.19 5.84 4.11
N LYS A 57 -9.00 6.86 3.78
CA LYS A 57 -10.43 6.70 3.50
C LYS A 57 -10.64 5.93 2.20
N SER A 58 -9.87 6.16 1.13
CA SER A 58 -10.00 5.35 -0.09
C SER A 58 -9.59 3.90 0.13
N LEU A 59 -8.51 3.63 0.88
CA LEU A 59 -8.10 2.29 1.28
C LEU A 59 -9.13 1.63 2.20
N HIS A 60 -9.66 2.37 3.17
CA HIS A 60 -10.66 1.89 4.11
C HIS A 60 -11.99 1.60 3.42
N THR A 61 -12.43 2.44 2.49
CA THR A 61 -13.59 2.20 1.63
C THR A 61 -13.37 0.99 0.72
N ALA A 62 -12.21 0.88 0.06
CA ALA A 62 -11.90 -0.29 -0.75
C ALA A 62 -11.83 -1.58 0.07
N ALA A 63 -11.31 -1.51 1.31
CA ALA A 63 -11.27 -2.63 2.24
C ALA A 63 -12.66 -3.01 2.78
N MET A 64 -13.52 -2.03 3.06
CA MET A 64 -14.92 -2.26 3.43
C MET A 64 -15.69 -2.91 2.27
N ASP A 65 -15.58 -2.38 1.04
CA ASP A 65 -16.22 -2.97 -0.14
C ASP A 65 -15.73 -4.39 -0.42
N ALA A 66 -14.43 -4.65 -0.25
CA ALA A 66 -13.88 -5.99 -0.40
C ALA A 66 -14.40 -6.94 0.69
N ARG A 67 -14.53 -6.46 1.93
CA ARG A 67 -15.07 -7.23 3.05
C ARG A 67 -16.55 -7.54 2.84
N ASP A 68 -17.36 -6.56 2.46
CA ASP A 68 -18.80 -6.74 2.24
C ASP A 68 -19.05 -7.75 1.10
N ARG A 69 -18.28 -7.66 0.00
CA ARG A 69 -18.32 -8.68 -1.06
C ARG A 69 -17.89 -10.05 -0.57
N MET A 70 -16.92 -10.12 0.33
CA MET A 70 -16.45 -11.38 0.88
C MET A 70 -17.46 -11.97 1.87
N GLU A 71 -18.23 -11.14 2.56
CA GLU A 71 -19.32 -11.53 3.46
C GLU A 71 -20.54 -12.02 2.67
N ASP A 72 -20.88 -11.38 1.56
CA ASP A 72 -21.90 -11.86 0.61
C ASP A 72 -21.48 -13.19 -0.02
N LEU A 73 -20.23 -13.28 -0.48
CA LEU A 73 -19.67 -14.53 -1.00
C LEU A 73 -19.62 -15.64 0.06
N MET A 74 -19.29 -15.32 1.32
CA MET A 74 -19.29 -16.26 2.44
C MET A 74 -20.71 -16.69 2.84
N SER A 75 -21.70 -15.83 2.66
CA SER A 75 -23.10 -16.15 2.93
C SER A 75 -23.70 -17.04 1.84
N ASP A 76 -23.38 -16.76 0.57
CA ASP A 76 -23.75 -17.62 -0.57
C ASP A 76 -22.96 -18.92 -0.60
N LEU A 77 -21.67 -18.88 -0.25
CA LEU A 77 -20.86 -20.07 0.01
C LEU A 77 -21.45 -20.83 1.19
N GLY A 78 -21.81 -20.17 2.29
CA GLY A 78 -22.40 -20.73 3.51
C GLY A 78 -23.57 -21.68 3.29
N GLN A 79 -24.39 -21.40 2.28
CA GLN A 79 -25.51 -22.26 1.86
C GLN A 79 -25.10 -23.39 0.89
N LYS A 80 -23.94 -23.31 0.22
CA LYS A 80 -23.39 -24.32 -0.70
C LYS A 80 -22.03 -24.90 -0.26
N THR A 81 -21.60 -24.66 0.98
CA THR A 81 -20.17 -24.67 1.35
C THR A 81 -19.56 -26.05 1.48
N ASN A 82 -20.33 -27.09 1.81
CA ASN A 82 -19.72 -28.40 2.07
C ASN A 82 -19.03 -28.93 0.79
N GLU A 83 -19.70 -28.89 -0.36
CA GLU A 83 -19.12 -29.50 -1.57
C GLU A 83 -18.05 -28.65 -2.25
N ALA A 84 -18.11 -27.32 -2.13
CA ALA A 84 -17.16 -26.41 -2.75
C ALA A 84 -15.89 -26.25 -1.91
N MET A 85 -16.00 -26.20 -0.57
CA MET A 85 -14.83 -26.17 0.31
C MET A 85 -14.08 -27.49 0.28
N ASP A 86 -14.76 -28.63 0.22
CA ASP A 86 -14.10 -29.93 0.16
C ASP A 86 -13.25 -30.05 -1.12
N LYS A 87 -13.77 -29.61 -2.29
CA LYS A 87 -12.99 -29.62 -3.55
C LYS A 87 -11.80 -28.65 -3.55
N VAL A 88 -11.95 -27.47 -2.96
CA VAL A 88 -10.87 -26.48 -2.85
C VAL A 88 -9.80 -27.00 -1.89
N ARG A 89 -10.21 -27.59 -0.76
CA ARG A 89 -9.31 -28.21 0.20
C ARG A 89 -8.56 -29.38 -0.41
N ASP A 90 -9.25 -30.27 -1.13
CA ASP A 90 -8.64 -31.41 -1.82
C ASP A 90 -7.61 -30.95 -2.86
N SER A 91 -7.94 -29.92 -3.65
CA SER A 91 -7.01 -29.37 -4.66
C SER A 91 -5.78 -28.69 -4.03
N LEU A 92 -5.96 -28.03 -2.88
CA LEU A 92 -4.87 -27.41 -2.12
C LEU A 92 -4.00 -28.47 -1.42
N GLU A 93 -4.61 -29.51 -0.85
CA GLU A 93 -3.91 -30.63 -0.24
C GLU A 93 -3.12 -31.41 -1.30
N ASP A 94 -3.65 -31.63 -2.50
CA ASP A 94 -2.95 -32.27 -3.62
C ASP A 94 -1.73 -31.46 -4.07
N LEU A 95 -1.87 -30.13 -4.16
CA LEU A 95 -0.74 -29.24 -4.51
C LEU A 95 0.33 -29.19 -3.40
N PHE A 96 -0.08 -29.24 -2.14
CA PHE A 96 0.85 -29.26 -1.00
C PHE A 96 1.56 -30.61 -0.83
N HIS A 97 0.87 -31.72 -1.07
CA HIS A 97 1.47 -33.06 -1.01
C HIS A 97 2.35 -33.36 -2.22
N ARG A 98 2.02 -32.84 -3.41
CA ARG A 98 2.87 -32.96 -4.59
C ARG A 98 4.23 -32.28 -4.42
N LYS A 99 4.31 -31.19 -3.64
CA LYS A 99 5.57 -30.50 -3.33
C LYS A 99 6.42 -31.19 -2.25
N LYS A 100 5.92 -32.23 -1.59
CA LYS A 100 6.66 -32.97 -0.54
C LYS A 100 7.30 -34.28 -1.03
N LYS A 101 7.10 -34.66 -2.30
CA LYS A 101 7.57 -35.94 -2.87
C LYS A 101 8.64 -35.79 -3.97
N ASP A 102 9.03 -34.55 -4.29
CA ASP A 102 10.23 -34.17 -5.03
C ASP A 102 11.18 -33.42 -4.07
#